data_AF-A0A535X0C5-F1
#
_entry.id   AF-A0A535X0C5-F1
#
_cell.length_a   1.000
_cell.length_b   1.000
_cell.length_c   1.000
_cell.angle_alpha   90.00
_cell.angle_beta   90.00
_cell.angle_gamma   90.00
#
_symmetry.space_group_name_H-M   'P 1'
#
loop_
_entity.id
_entity.type
_entity.pdbx_description
1 polymer ?
#
loop_
_entity_poly.entity_id
_entity_poly.type
_entity_poly.pdbx_seq_one_letter_code
_entity_poly.pdbx_strand_id
1 'polypeptide(L)'
;MSAPRASSNPLPITRRHVLYPILAIYALVGLMFGPIGHQVSDDMPESNTHPYFPDHIWPYSILAMAVLVGLGLMALIGQPLLQPGQPADPRAAIIPLPEWYFLALFQFAKLGPAFITKAVVPGVLFLGLILWPLLDIRLGPGIARWLGWRSWPAPKRNVITGTIWIAGFAIIAALTLWSALAPQLCISWPYNGPVCGA
;
A
#
# COMPACT_ATOMS: atom_id res chain seq x y z
N MET A 1 -25.98 -40.94 7.00
CA MET A 1 -25.60 -39.60 7.50
C MET A 1 -25.37 -38.70 6.29
N SER A 2 -26.31 -37.80 6.03
CA SER A 2 -26.31 -36.90 4.87
C SER A 2 -25.38 -35.71 5.15
N ALA A 3 -24.44 -35.43 4.25
CA ALA A 3 -23.55 -34.28 4.38
C ALA A 3 -24.35 -32.95 4.40
N PRO A 4 -24.00 -31.97 5.23
CA PRO A 4 -24.65 -30.66 5.21
C PRO A 4 -24.33 -29.94 3.89
N ARG A 5 -25.38 -29.54 3.15
CA ARG A 5 -25.24 -28.68 1.97
C ARG A 5 -24.73 -27.31 2.41
N ALA A 6 -23.60 -26.87 1.86
CA ALA A 6 -23.14 -25.50 2.02
C ALA A 6 -24.18 -24.56 1.41
N SER A 7 -24.73 -23.64 2.22
CA SER A 7 -25.65 -22.61 1.76
C SER A 7 -24.88 -21.58 0.94
N SER A 8 -24.86 -21.74 -0.37
CA SER A 8 -24.25 -20.81 -1.33
C SER A 8 -25.19 -19.62 -1.61
N ASN A 9 -25.63 -18.91 -0.57
CA ASN A 9 -26.28 -17.62 -0.77
C ASN A 9 -25.22 -16.53 -0.66
N PRO A 10 -24.72 -15.96 -1.77
CA PRO A 10 -23.93 -14.75 -1.70
C PRO A 10 -24.78 -13.70 -0.98
N LEU A 11 -24.26 -13.14 0.12
CA LEU A 11 -24.95 -12.09 0.86
C LEU A 11 -25.24 -10.95 -0.12
N PRO A 12 -26.52 -10.62 -0.37
CA PRO A 12 -26.85 -9.55 -1.29
C PRO A 12 -26.29 -8.25 -0.70
N ILE A 13 -25.48 -7.52 -1.48
CA ILE A 13 -24.96 -6.20 -1.13
C ILE A 13 -26.16 -5.25 -1.03
N THR A 14 -26.80 -5.24 0.13
CA THR A 14 -27.96 -4.42 0.47
C THR A 14 -27.47 -3.14 1.12
N ARG A 15 -28.29 -2.07 1.12
CA ARG A 15 -28.04 -0.80 1.84
C ARG A 15 -27.62 -0.97 3.32
N ARG A 16 -27.95 -2.11 3.94
CA ARG A 16 -27.60 -2.46 5.33
C ARG A 16 -26.20 -3.08 5.48
N HIS A 17 -25.52 -3.38 4.37
CA HIS A 17 -24.18 -3.93 4.39
C HIS A 17 -23.19 -2.86 4.87
N VAL A 18 -22.25 -3.22 5.75
CA VAL A 18 -21.33 -2.25 6.38
C VAL A 18 -20.47 -1.47 5.38
N LEU A 19 -20.32 -2.02 4.17
CA LEU A 19 -19.62 -1.38 3.05
C LEU A 19 -20.36 -0.13 2.53
N TYR A 20 -21.70 -0.12 2.56
CA TYR A 20 -22.49 0.99 2.05
C TYR A 20 -22.26 2.30 2.81
N PRO A 21 -22.34 2.36 4.16
CA PRO A 21 -22.03 3.59 4.89
C PRO A 21 -20.56 3.99 4.74
N ILE A 22 -19.61 3.05 4.63
CA ILE A 22 -18.18 3.38 4.41
C ILE A 22 -17.98 4.07 3.06
N LEU A 23 -18.54 3.51 1.98
CA LEU A 23 -18.46 4.10 0.65
C LEU A 23 -19.17 5.46 0.60
N ALA A 24 -20.33 5.58 1.24
CA ALA A 24 -21.05 6.84 1.34
C ALA A 24 -20.24 7.90 2.08
N ILE A 25 -19.62 7.57 3.22
CA ILE A 25 -18.74 8.49 3.96
C ILE A 25 -17.54 8.91 3.11
N TYR A 26 -16.88 7.97 2.42
CA TYR A 26 -15.74 8.28 1.57
C TYR A 26 -16.12 9.25 0.44
N ALA A 27 -17.24 9.01 -0.24
CA ALA A 27 -17.75 9.90 -1.28
C ALA A 27 -18.14 11.27 -0.72
N LEU A 28 -18.80 11.29 0.45
CA LEU A 28 -19.27 12.51 1.09
C LEU A 28 -18.10 13.38 1.60
N VAL A 29 -17.05 12.77 2.13
CA VAL A 29 -15.79 13.47 2.48
C VAL A 29 -15.17 14.09 1.23
N GLY A 30 -15.06 13.35 0.12
CA GLY A 30 -14.56 13.89 -1.14
C GLY A 30 -15.40 15.07 -1.68
N LEU A 31 -16.72 14.99 -1.54
CA LEU A 31 -17.64 16.07 -1.94
C LEU A 31 -17.56 17.29 -1.02
N MET A 32 -17.43 17.09 0.29
CA MET A 32 -17.40 18.18 1.27
C MET A 32 -16.07 18.93 1.29
N PHE A 33 -14.96 18.20 1.20
CA PHE A 33 -13.62 18.78 1.34
C PHE A 33 -12.96 19.06 -0.01
N GLY A 34 -13.54 18.56 -1.11
CA GLY A 34 -12.96 18.72 -2.44
C GLY A 34 -11.61 18.01 -2.58
N PRO A 35 -10.85 18.31 -3.64
CA PRO A 35 -9.50 17.78 -3.80
C PRO A 35 -8.56 18.34 -2.72
N ILE A 36 -7.75 17.45 -2.14
CA ILE A 36 -6.83 17.80 -1.07
C ILE A 36 -5.57 18.42 -1.67
N GLY A 37 -5.31 19.69 -1.35
CA GLY A 37 -4.08 20.40 -1.68
C GLY A 37 -4.22 21.43 -2.79
N HIS A 38 -3.16 22.20 -3.00
CA HIS A 38 -3.05 23.21 -4.06
C HIS A 38 -2.95 22.50 -5.41
N GLN A 39 -3.91 22.74 -6.31
CA GLN A 39 -3.87 22.16 -7.64
C GLN A 39 -3.01 23.03 -8.56
N VAL A 40 -2.31 22.41 -9.50
CA VAL A 40 -1.54 23.15 -10.52
C VAL A 40 -2.45 24.06 -11.35
N SER A 41 -3.72 23.66 -11.53
CA SER A 41 -4.75 24.47 -12.19
C SER A 41 -5.08 25.76 -11.44
N ASP A 42 -4.86 25.82 -10.13
CA ASP A 42 -5.17 27.02 -9.33
C ASP A 42 -4.22 28.19 -9.64
N ASP A 43 -3.02 27.90 -10.17
CA ASP A 43 -2.04 28.91 -10.60
C ASP A 43 -2.12 29.22 -12.11
N MET A 44 -2.97 28.52 -12.85
CA MET A 44 -3.05 28.67 -14.31
C MET A 44 -4.15 29.67 -14.69
N PRO A 45 -3.93 30.51 -15.72
CA PRO A 45 -4.98 31.35 -16.25
C PRO A 45 -6.12 30.47 -16.81
N GLU A 46 -7.36 30.92 -16.67
CA GLU A 46 -8.55 30.15 -17.09
C GLU A 46 -8.49 29.70 -18.56
N SER A 47 -7.81 30.46 -19.44
CA SER A 47 -7.59 30.11 -20.84
C SER A 47 -6.78 28.83 -21.05
N ASN A 48 -6.00 28.41 -20.05
CA ASN A 48 -5.18 27.21 -20.06
C ASN A 48 -5.81 26.07 -19.23
N THR A 49 -7.04 26.26 -18.75
CA THR A 49 -7.78 25.26 -17.98
C THR A 49 -8.86 24.65 -18.84
N HIS A 50 -9.05 23.33 -18.73
CA HIS A 50 -10.07 22.59 -19.47
C HIS A 50 -11.28 22.30 -18.58
N PRO A 51 -12.51 22.33 -19.12
CA PRO A 51 -13.71 21.97 -18.36
C PRO A 51 -13.64 20.50 -17.93
N TYR A 52 -14.17 20.20 -16.75
CA TYR A 52 -14.20 18.83 -16.21
C TYR A 52 -14.92 17.85 -17.15
N PHE A 53 -16.07 18.27 -17.70
CA PHE A 53 -16.77 17.51 -18.73
C PHE A 53 -16.61 18.21 -20.08
N PRO A 54 -16.22 17.49 -21.15
CA PRO A 54 -16.01 16.05 -21.24
C PRO A 54 -14.55 15.59 -21.00
N ASP A 55 -13.60 16.52 -20.98
CA ASP A 55 -12.17 16.24 -21.14
C ASP A 55 -11.57 15.42 -20.00
N HIS A 56 -12.07 15.59 -18.77
CA HIS A 56 -11.60 14.84 -17.61
C HIS A 56 -12.28 13.47 -17.49
N ILE A 57 -13.56 13.34 -17.88
CA ILE A 57 -14.33 12.09 -17.68
C ILE A 57 -13.86 10.97 -18.61
N TRP A 58 -13.58 11.27 -19.88
CA TRP A 58 -13.25 10.23 -20.88
C TRP A 58 -12.01 9.39 -20.53
N PRO A 59 -10.88 9.97 -20.10
CA PRO A 59 -9.71 9.20 -19.67
C PRO A 59 -9.99 8.21 -18.53
N TYR A 60 -10.83 8.57 -17.55
CA TYR A 60 -11.13 7.66 -16.42
C TYR A 60 -11.94 6.45 -16.83
N SER A 61 -12.91 6.60 -17.73
CA SER A 61 -13.68 5.46 -18.25
C SER A 61 -12.77 4.50 -19.04
N ILE A 62 -11.83 5.03 -19.83
CA ILE A 62 -10.84 4.22 -20.54
C ILE A 62 -9.92 3.50 -19.55
N LEU A 63 -9.43 4.20 -18.52
CA LEU A 63 -8.61 3.62 -17.46
C LEU A 63 -9.37 2.54 -16.68
N ALA A 64 -10.63 2.78 -16.34
CA ALA A 64 -11.49 1.81 -15.68
C ALA A 64 -11.69 0.56 -16.53
N MET A 65 -11.92 0.72 -17.84
CA MET A 65 -11.96 -0.41 -18.77
C MET A 65 -10.62 -1.14 -18.84
N ALA A 66 -9.49 -0.43 -18.88
CA ALA A 66 -8.17 -1.05 -18.87
C ALA A 66 -7.92 -1.87 -17.59
N VAL A 67 -8.31 -1.34 -16.42
CA VAL A 67 -8.25 -2.06 -15.14
C VAL A 67 -9.15 -3.29 -15.16
N LEU A 68 -10.39 -3.18 -15.66
CA LEU A 68 -11.31 -4.33 -15.76
C LEU A 68 -10.78 -5.41 -16.69
N VAL A 69 -10.23 -5.03 -17.85
CA VAL A 69 -9.59 -5.97 -18.77
C VAL A 69 -8.37 -6.63 -18.12
N GLY A 70 -7.52 -5.86 -17.45
CA GLY A 70 -6.36 -6.38 -16.72
C GLY A 70 -6.76 -7.38 -15.63
N LEU A 71 -7.77 -7.06 -14.83
CA LEU A 71 -8.31 -7.97 -13.82
C LEU A 71 -8.95 -9.22 -14.46
N GLY A 72 -9.66 -9.07 -15.58
CA GLY A 72 -10.23 -10.18 -16.33
C GLY A 72 -9.16 -11.13 -16.86
N LEU A 73 -8.08 -10.60 -17.44
CA LEU A 73 -6.94 -11.39 -17.90
C LEU A 73 -6.22 -12.07 -16.72
N MET A 74 -6.04 -11.37 -15.61
CA MET A 74 -5.45 -11.95 -14.39
C MET A 74 -6.35 -13.06 -13.82
N ALA A 75 -7.67 -12.91 -13.87
CA ALA A 75 -8.61 -13.93 -13.47
C ALA A 75 -8.60 -15.15 -14.41
N LEU A 76 -8.39 -14.96 -15.71
CA LEU A 76 -8.34 -16.07 -16.69
C LEU A 76 -7.01 -16.83 -16.65
N ILE A 77 -5.89 -16.12 -16.55
CA ILE A 77 -4.55 -16.70 -16.68
C ILE A 77 -3.96 -17.04 -15.30
N GLY A 78 -4.26 -16.22 -14.29
CA GLY A 78 -3.69 -16.30 -12.95
C GLY A 78 -4.43 -17.21 -11.98
N GLN A 79 -5.54 -17.86 -12.38
CA GLN A 79 -6.30 -18.75 -11.48
C GLN A 79 -5.42 -19.78 -10.73
N PRO A 80 -4.49 -20.52 -11.37
CA PRO A 80 -3.70 -21.52 -10.67
C PRO A 80 -2.81 -20.94 -9.56
N LEU A 81 -2.42 -19.66 -9.68
CA LEU A 81 -1.57 -18.95 -8.72
C LEU A 81 -2.37 -18.36 -7.54
N LEU A 82 -3.69 -18.24 -7.69
CA LEU A 82 -4.60 -17.59 -6.73
C LEU A 82 -5.50 -18.60 -6.00
N GLN A 83 -5.36 -19.89 -6.28
CA GLN A 83 -6.13 -20.92 -5.60
C GLN A 83 -5.61 -21.13 -4.18
N PRO A 84 -6.50 -21.21 -3.16
CA PRO A 84 -6.11 -21.61 -1.83
C PRO A 84 -5.41 -22.97 -1.88
N GLY A 85 -4.36 -23.15 -1.08
CA GLY A 85 -3.64 -24.41 -0.97
C GLY A 85 -4.46 -25.53 -0.35
N GLN A 86 -3.79 -26.55 0.14
CA GLN A 86 -4.43 -27.67 0.84
C GLN A 86 -5.31 -27.17 2.01
N PRO A 87 -6.43 -27.84 2.31
CA PRO A 87 -7.23 -27.54 3.49
C PRO A 87 -6.36 -27.50 4.74
N ALA A 88 -6.67 -26.56 5.64
CA ALA A 88 -5.88 -26.36 6.84
C ALA A 88 -5.87 -27.63 7.71
N ASP A 89 -4.69 -28.25 7.85
CA ASP A 89 -4.45 -29.36 8.77
C ASP A 89 -3.67 -28.85 9.99
N PRO A 90 -4.28 -28.81 11.19
CA PRO A 90 -3.60 -28.37 12.41
C PRO A 90 -2.48 -29.32 12.88
N ARG A 91 -2.34 -30.51 12.28
CA ARG A 91 -1.27 -31.48 12.58
C ARG A 91 -0.07 -31.34 11.66
N ALA A 92 -0.20 -30.62 10.55
CA ALA A 92 0.87 -30.42 9.60
C ALA A 92 1.77 -29.25 10.03
N ALA A 93 3.05 -29.52 10.28
CA ALA A 93 4.05 -28.48 10.53
C ALA A 93 4.59 -27.95 9.20
N ILE A 94 3.81 -27.11 8.52
CA ILE A 94 4.20 -26.44 7.26
C ILE A 94 4.60 -25.00 7.59
N ILE A 95 5.69 -24.52 6.98
CA ILE A 95 6.05 -23.09 7.04
C ILE A 95 5.07 -22.35 6.12
N PRO A 96 4.18 -21.49 6.64
CA PRO A 96 3.22 -20.79 5.79
C PRO A 96 3.96 -19.74 4.95
N LEU A 97 3.88 -19.87 3.62
CA LEU A 97 4.30 -18.80 2.72
C LEU A 97 3.18 -17.76 2.66
N PRO A 98 3.47 -16.48 2.92
CA PRO A 98 2.47 -15.42 2.81
C PRO A 98 2.23 -15.03 1.35
N GLU A 99 1.11 -14.36 1.10
CA GLU A 99 0.79 -13.77 -0.20
C GLU A 99 1.80 -12.68 -0.60
N TRP A 100 1.94 -12.44 -1.91
CA TRP A 100 2.99 -11.58 -2.48
C TRP A 100 3.03 -10.15 -1.90
N TYR A 101 1.89 -9.59 -1.55
CA TYR A 101 1.76 -8.25 -0.97
C TYR A 101 2.21 -8.18 0.51
N PHE A 102 2.40 -9.33 1.15
CA PHE A 102 2.91 -9.44 2.53
C PHE A 102 4.37 -9.88 2.62
N LEU A 103 5.03 -10.20 1.50
CA LEU A 103 6.41 -10.69 1.50
C LEU A 103 7.38 -9.74 2.22
N ALA A 104 7.31 -8.43 1.93
CA ALA A 104 8.17 -7.45 2.60
C ALA A 104 7.96 -7.43 4.12
N LEU A 105 6.71 -7.50 4.58
CA LEU A 105 6.38 -7.47 6.01
C LEU A 105 6.84 -8.75 6.71
N PHE A 106 6.68 -9.90 6.07
CA PHE A 106 7.13 -11.17 6.63
C PHE A 106 8.65 -11.27 6.67
N GLN A 107 9.33 -10.83 5.61
CA GLN A 107 10.79 -10.76 5.58
C GLN A 107 11.31 -9.79 6.64
N PHE A 108 10.70 -8.60 6.77
CA PHE A 108 11.05 -7.64 7.81
C PHE A 108 10.89 -8.23 9.22
N ALA A 109 9.81 -8.98 9.46
CA ALA A 109 9.55 -9.61 10.76
C ALA A 109 10.65 -10.59 11.19
N LYS A 110 11.37 -11.22 10.25
CA LYS A 110 12.48 -12.14 10.52
C LYS A 110 13.78 -11.43 10.90
N LEU A 111 13.96 -10.15 10.54
CA LEU A 111 15.22 -9.41 10.71
C LEU A 111 15.50 -8.96 12.15
N GLY A 112 14.60 -9.14 13.10
CA GLY A 112 14.87 -8.61 14.45
C GLY A 112 14.09 -9.29 15.54
N PRO A 113 14.27 -8.82 16.78
CA PRO A 113 13.52 -9.32 17.93
C PRO A 113 12.02 -9.18 17.67
N ALA A 114 11.28 -10.26 17.92
CA ALA A 114 9.87 -10.37 17.53
C ALA A 114 9.00 -9.20 18.03
N PHE A 115 9.24 -8.72 19.26
CA PHE A 115 8.51 -7.58 19.79
C PHE A 115 8.77 -6.28 19.01
N ILE A 116 10.02 -6.04 18.61
CA ILE A 116 10.41 -4.81 17.91
C ILE A 116 9.84 -4.81 16.49
N THR A 117 10.08 -5.87 15.73
CA THR A 117 9.71 -5.92 14.30
C THR A 117 8.21 -6.11 14.08
N LYS A 118 7.51 -6.82 14.98
CA LYS A 118 6.09 -7.15 14.81
C LYS A 118 5.14 -6.19 15.53
N ALA A 119 5.59 -5.46 16.55
CA ALA A 119 4.73 -4.54 17.31
C ALA A 119 5.26 -3.10 17.28
N VAL A 120 6.50 -2.87 17.70
CA VAL A 120 7.03 -1.51 17.86
C VAL A 120 7.14 -0.78 16.53
N VAL A 121 7.80 -1.37 15.54
CA VAL A 121 8.02 -0.70 14.24
C VAL A 121 6.71 -0.43 13.49
N PRO A 122 5.77 -1.39 13.34
CA PRO A 122 4.47 -1.10 12.75
C PRO A 122 3.70 0.00 13.48
N GLY A 123 3.73 0.02 14.82
CA GLY A 123 3.10 1.06 15.63
C GLY A 123 3.71 2.44 15.40
N VAL A 124 5.04 2.53 15.36
CA VAL A 124 5.75 3.79 15.07
C VAL A 124 5.51 4.25 13.64
N LEU A 125 5.49 3.35 12.64
CA LEU A 125 5.18 3.70 11.25
C LEU A 125 3.76 4.22 11.11
N PHE A 126 2.78 3.57 11.75
CA PHE A 126 1.39 3.99 11.74
C PHE A 126 1.22 5.39 12.36
N LEU A 127 1.76 5.61 13.57
CA LEU A 127 1.73 6.93 14.20
C LEU A 127 2.52 7.97 13.40
N GLY A 128 3.65 7.58 12.82
CA GLY A 128 4.48 8.42 11.97
C GLY A 128 3.75 8.88 10.70
N LEU A 129 2.96 8.00 10.07
CA LEU A 129 2.12 8.34 8.91
C LEU A 129 0.96 9.26 9.29
N ILE A 130 0.32 9.04 10.43
CA ILE A 130 -0.73 9.93 10.96
C ILE A 130 -0.16 11.32 11.23
N LEU A 131 1.01 11.39 11.85
CA LEU A 131 1.69 12.64 12.19
C LEU A 131 2.48 13.24 11.03
N TRP A 132 2.54 12.56 9.87
CA TRP A 132 3.36 12.95 8.72
C TRP A 132 3.15 14.39 8.25
N PRO A 133 1.89 14.91 8.14
CA PRO A 133 1.68 16.30 7.75
C PRO A 133 2.37 17.30 8.69
N LEU A 134 2.42 17.01 10.00
CA LEU A 134 3.07 17.87 10.98
C LEU A 134 4.60 17.79 10.85
N LEU A 135 5.14 16.60 10.57
CA LEU A 135 6.56 16.37 10.34
C LEU A 135 7.05 17.11 9.07
N ASP A 136 6.31 17.02 7.97
CA ASP A 136 6.65 17.64 6.68
C ASP A 136 6.60 19.17 6.76
N ILE A 137 5.63 19.75 7.49
CA ILE A 137 5.46 21.22 7.58
C ILE A 137 6.46 21.84 8.57
N ARG A 138 6.66 21.26 9.76
CA ARG A 138 7.43 21.91 10.84
C ARG A 138 8.89 21.48 10.88
N LEU A 139 9.16 20.18 10.87
CA LEU A 139 10.50 19.64 11.09
C LEU A 139 11.32 19.66 9.82
N GLY A 140 10.68 19.37 8.68
CA GLY A 140 11.38 19.31 7.40
C GLY A 140 12.12 20.59 7.01
N PRO A 141 11.42 21.73 6.86
CA PRO A 141 12.03 23.01 6.51
C PRO A 141 12.96 23.57 7.59
N GLY A 142 12.78 23.19 8.85
CA GLY A 142 13.66 23.58 9.96
C GLY A 142 15.03 22.90 9.86
N ILE A 143 15.05 21.58 9.67
CA ILE A 143 16.29 20.80 9.55
C ILE A 143 17.04 21.14 8.26
N ALA A 144 16.33 21.33 7.14
CA ALA A 144 16.94 21.71 5.87
C ALA A 144 17.64 23.08 5.93
N ARG A 145 17.03 24.06 6.63
CA ARG A 145 17.66 25.37 6.89
C ARG A 145 18.88 25.25 7.78
N TRP A 146 18.83 24.41 8.81
CA TRP A 146 19.95 24.19 9.71
C TRP A 146 21.15 23.50 9.02
N LEU A 147 20.91 22.54 8.12
CA LEU A 147 21.96 21.83 7.37
C LEU A 147 22.46 22.58 6.12
N GLY A 148 21.90 23.76 5.79
CA GLY A 148 22.31 24.56 4.63
C GLY A 148 22.00 23.93 3.27
N TRP A 149 21.06 22.99 3.21
CA TRP A 149 20.74 22.27 1.98
C TRP A 149 19.85 23.11 1.04
N ARG A 150 20.24 23.18 -0.25
CA ARG A 150 19.43 23.83 -1.30
C ARG A 150 18.09 23.12 -1.42
N SER A 151 17.00 23.88 -1.38
CA SER A 151 15.64 23.38 -1.62
C SER A 151 15.57 22.65 -2.96
N TRP A 152 14.91 21.49 -2.99
CA TRP A 152 14.69 20.69 -4.20
C TRP A 152 14.01 21.53 -5.31
N PRO A 153 14.20 21.20 -6.60
CA PRO A 153 13.64 21.96 -7.72
C PRO A 153 12.10 21.88 -7.83
N ALA A 154 11.43 21.04 -7.04
CA ALA A 154 9.98 21.12 -6.87
C ALA A 154 9.65 22.16 -5.78
N PRO A 155 8.89 23.22 -6.10
CA PRO A 155 8.60 24.27 -5.14
C PRO A 155 7.81 23.69 -3.95
N LYS A 156 8.26 24.02 -2.73
CA LYS A 156 7.60 23.75 -1.44
C LYS A 156 7.78 22.38 -0.76
N ARG A 157 8.56 21.41 -1.29
CA ARG A 157 8.77 20.11 -0.60
C ARG A 157 10.22 19.84 -0.21
N ASN A 158 10.42 19.31 0.99
CA ASN A 158 11.74 19.08 1.59
C ASN A 158 12.46 17.85 0.99
N VAL A 159 13.76 17.99 0.69
CA VAL A 159 14.61 16.89 0.21
C VAL A 159 14.56 15.69 1.15
N ILE A 160 14.55 15.94 2.47
CA ILE A 160 14.56 14.89 3.48
C ILE A 160 13.29 14.04 3.37
N THR A 161 12.11 14.67 3.26
CA THR A 161 10.85 13.91 3.18
C THR A 161 10.74 13.13 1.88
N GLY A 162 11.21 13.67 0.76
CA GLY A 162 11.37 12.92 -0.49
C GLY A 162 12.31 11.71 -0.35
N THR A 163 13.48 11.90 0.26
CA THR A 163 14.45 10.79 0.46
C THR A 163 13.92 9.70 1.38
N ILE A 164 13.17 10.04 2.43
CA ILE A 164 12.55 9.05 3.33
C ILE A 164 11.56 8.16 2.56
N TRP A 165 10.72 8.75 1.70
CA TRP A 165 9.79 7.97 0.88
C TRP A 165 10.51 7.05 -0.10
N ILE A 166 11.52 7.57 -0.81
CA ILE A 166 12.31 6.77 -1.75
C ILE A 166 13.02 5.62 -1.03
N ALA A 167 13.63 5.89 0.12
CA ALA A 167 14.26 4.86 0.94
C ALA A 167 13.24 3.81 1.43
N GLY A 168 12.06 4.25 1.89
CA GLY A 168 10.98 3.36 2.32
C GLY A 168 10.52 2.42 1.20
N PHE A 169 10.27 2.97 0.00
CA PHE A 169 9.90 2.15 -1.17
C PHE A 169 11.03 1.23 -1.61
N ALA A 170 12.28 1.69 -1.59
CA ALA A 170 13.44 0.87 -1.92
C ALA A 170 13.61 -0.30 -0.94
N ILE A 171 13.39 -0.07 0.36
CA ILE A 171 13.43 -1.13 1.39
C ILE A 171 12.31 -2.15 1.14
N ILE A 172 11.07 -1.69 0.91
CA ILE A 172 9.94 -2.60 0.62
C ILE A 172 10.23 -3.42 -0.64
N ALA A 173 10.70 -2.79 -1.71
CA ALA A 173 11.05 -3.48 -2.96
C ALA A 173 12.18 -4.50 -2.74
N ALA A 174 13.25 -4.12 -2.02
CA ALA A 174 14.37 -5.01 -1.73
C ALA A 174 13.94 -6.23 -0.91
N LEU A 175 13.12 -6.03 0.14
CA LEU A 175 12.63 -7.13 0.97
C LEU A 175 11.69 -8.05 0.19
N THR A 176 10.80 -7.50 -0.64
CA THR A 176 9.93 -8.30 -1.51
C THR A 176 10.75 -9.10 -2.52
N LEU A 177 11.73 -8.48 -3.19
CA LEU A 177 12.58 -9.15 -4.18
C LEU A 177 13.46 -10.22 -3.54
N TRP A 178 14.00 -9.97 -2.34
CA TRP A 178 14.77 -10.97 -1.61
C TRP A 178 13.91 -12.20 -1.30
N SER A 179 12.69 -12.00 -0.81
CA SER A 179 11.76 -13.11 -0.57
C SER A 179 11.38 -13.83 -1.86
N ALA A 180 10.95 -13.09 -2.89
CA ALA A 180 10.39 -13.68 -4.09
C ALA A 180 11.43 -14.37 -4.99
N LEU A 181 12.65 -13.83 -5.09
CA LEU A 181 13.64 -14.27 -6.08
C LEU A 181 14.82 -15.02 -5.47
N ALA A 182 15.08 -14.87 -4.17
CA ALA A 182 16.25 -15.43 -3.52
C ALA A 182 15.93 -16.06 -2.15
N PRO A 183 14.98 -17.02 -2.07
CA PRO A 183 14.61 -17.67 -0.80
C PRO A 183 15.79 -18.40 -0.16
N GLN A 184 16.69 -18.97 -0.96
CA GLN A 184 17.91 -19.65 -0.50
C GLN A 184 19.03 -18.68 -0.06
N LEU A 185 18.92 -17.38 -0.32
CA LEU A 185 19.94 -16.42 0.06
C LEU A 185 19.80 -16.11 1.56
N CYS A 186 20.66 -16.72 2.36
CA CYS A 186 20.70 -16.51 3.80
C CYS A 186 21.77 -15.47 4.14
N ILE A 187 21.36 -14.35 4.72
CA ILE A 187 22.26 -13.27 5.16
C ILE A 187 22.43 -13.38 6.67
N SER A 188 23.68 -13.36 7.14
CA SER A 188 23.96 -13.31 8.57
C SER A 188 23.45 -12.00 9.15
N TRP A 189 22.54 -12.09 10.11
CA TRP A 189 21.93 -10.92 10.73
C TRP A 189 22.25 -10.84 12.23
N PRO A 190 22.51 -9.64 12.79
CA PRO A 190 23.06 -9.51 14.14
C PRO A 190 22.23 -10.12 15.27
N TYR A 191 20.90 -10.15 15.12
CA TYR A 191 19.99 -10.49 16.21
C TYR A 191 19.51 -11.94 16.20
N ASN A 192 19.34 -12.54 15.01
CA ASN A 192 18.63 -13.81 14.83
C ASN A 192 19.46 -14.88 14.10
N GLY A 193 20.75 -14.62 13.85
CA GLY A 193 21.58 -15.52 13.04
C GLY A 193 21.31 -15.40 11.53
N PRO A 194 21.57 -16.43 10.72
CA PRO A 194 21.33 -16.38 9.27
C PRO A 194 19.82 -16.32 8.98
N VAL A 195 19.38 -15.25 8.32
CA VAL A 195 18.00 -15.06 7.87
C VAL A 195 17.94 -15.32 6.37
N CYS A 196 17.12 -16.28 5.95
CA CYS A 196 16.87 -16.58 4.54
C CYS A 196 15.61 -15.87 4.04
N GLY A 197 15.50 -15.69 2.72
CA GLY A 197 14.27 -15.22 2.09
C GLY A 197 13.09 -16.17 2.42
N ALA A 198 11.88 -15.62 2.53
CA ALA A 198 10.67 -16.42 2.73
C ALA A 198 10.18 -17.01 1.42
#